data_AF-A0A835FQP4-F1
#
_entry.id   AF-A0A835FQP4-F1
#
_cell.length_a   1.000
_cell.length_b   1.000
_cell.length_c   1.000
_cell.angle_alpha   90.00
_cell.angle_beta   90.00
_cell.angle_gamma   90.00
#
_symmetry.space_group_name_H-M   'P 1'
#
loop_
_entity.id
_entity.type
_entity.pdbx_description
1 polymer ?
#
loop_
_entity_poly.entity_id
_entity_poly.type
_entity_poly.pdbx_seq_one_letter_code
_entity_poly.pdbx_strand_id
1 'polypeptide(L)'
;MLGPPVEGWVKINSDGSFDATNGHGASAAVLRDHQGQVLAAQSRWYGPTLEVLVAETRAAQDDLLLALQLGVTRRSFICFEVHFIRREANSLADICAKEVSVDSPVKNWHNCFPLWLMEAAANDCNLHCVN
;
A
#
# COMPACT_ATOMS: atom_id res chain seq x y z
N MET A 1 11.68 -4.54 11.37
CA MET A 1 10.91 -3.75 10.38
C MET A 1 11.76 -3.63 9.12
N LEU A 2 11.18 -3.34 7.96
CA LEU A 2 11.99 -3.09 6.75
C LEU A 2 12.15 -1.60 6.59
N GLY A 3 13.35 -1.08 6.79
CA GLY A 3 13.67 0.33 6.61
C GLY A 3 13.27 0.91 5.25
N PRO A 4 13.46 2.22 5.05
CA PRO A 4 13.36 2.81 3.72
C PRO A 4 14.17 2.01 2.69
N PRO A 5 13.70 1.91 1.44
CA PRO A 5 14.46 1.25 0.38
C PRO A 5 15.77 2.00 0.11
N VAL A 6 16.73 1.34 -0.54
CA VAL A 6 17.95 2.01 -1.01
C VAL A 6 17.62 3.01 -2.14
N GLU A 7 18.49 3.99 -2.36
CA GLU A 7 18.32 4.95 -3.46
C GLU A 7 18.14 4.25 -4.82
N GLY A 8 17.21 4.76 -5.63
CA GLY A 8 16.82 4.16 -6.91
C GLY A 8 15.76 3.07 -6.81
N TRP A 9 15.40 2.64 -5.60
CA TRP A 9 14.28 1.72 -5.35
C TRP A 9 13.08 2.44 -4.76
N VAL A 10 11.89 1.89 -5.03
CA VAL A 10 10.64 2.29 -4.41
C VAL A 10 10.12 1.12 -3.61
N LYS A 11 9.71 1.40 -2.37
CA LYS A 11 9.05 0.42 -1.50
C LYS A 11 7.56 0.55 -1.70
N ILE A 12 6.87 -0.59 -1.82
CA ILE A 12 5.41 -0.64 -1.85
C ILE A 12 4.94 -1.44 -0.64
N ASN A 13 4.12 -0.80 0.18
CA ASN A 13 3.40 -1.43 1.28
C ASN A 13 2.02 -1.84 0.75
N SER A 14 1.83 -3.14 0.53
CA SER A 14 0.59 -3.78 0.07
C SER A 14 -0.21 -4.26 1.27
N ASP A 15 -1.54 -4.14 1.24
CA ASP A 15 -2.43 -4.82 2.19
C ASP A 15 -3.78 -5.15 1.57
N GLY A 16 -4.24 -6.39 1.71
CA GLY A 16 -5.60 -6.81 1.41
C GLY A 16 -6.45 -6.81 2.68
N SER A 17 -7.64 -6.21 2.62
CA SER A 17 -8.61 -6.29 3.71
C SER A 17 -9.84 -7.09 3.29
N PHE A 18 -10.40 -7.84 4.23
CA PHE A 18 -11.63 -8.60 4.02
C PHE A 18 -12.53 -8.49 5.25
N ASP A 19 -13.77 -8.07 5.01
CA ASP A 19 -14.84 -8.05 5.98
C ASP A 19 -15.71 -9.30 5.82
N ALA A 20 -15.55 -10.26 6.73
CA ALA A 20 -16.31 -11.50 6.73
C ALA A 20 -17.81 -11.32 7.06
N THR A 21 -18.20 -10.22 7.69
CA THR A 21 -19.60 -9.95 8.04
C THR A 21 -20.38 -9.54 6.80
N ASN A 22 -19.79 -8.70 5.95
CA ASN A 22 -20.43 -8.22 4.73
C ASN A 22 -19.94 -8.93 3.45
N GLY A 23 -18.92 -9.79 3.58
CA GLY A 23 -18.29 -10.50 2.47
C GLY A 23 -17.48 -9.59 1.54
N HIS A 24 -17.02 -8.43 2.00
CA HIS A 24 -16.41 -7.42 1.15
C HIS A 24 -14.89 -7.44 1.21
N GLY A 25 -14.24 -7.31 0.05
CA GLY A 25 -12.80 -7.16 -0.06
C GLY A 25 -12.38 -5.74 -0.42
N ALA A 26 -11.21 -5.34 0.06
CA ALA A 26 -10.53 -4.12 -0.30
C ALA A 26 -9.02 -4.34 -0.41
N SER A 27 -8.32 -3.43 -1.09
CA SER A 27 -6.87 -3.36 -1.13
C SER A 27 -6.37 -1.97 -0.78
N ALA A 28 -5.12 -1.90 -0.37
CA ALA A 28 -4.36 -0.67 -0.32
C ALA A 28 -2.90 -0.87 -0.73
N ALA A 29 -2.38 0.18 -1.35
CA ALA A 29 -1.02 0.33 -1.81
C ALA A 29 -0.47 1.64 -1.25
N VAL A 30 0.73 1.63 -0.66
CA VAL A 30 1.47 2.86 -0.33
C VAL A 30 2.88 2.80 -0.88
N LEU A 31 3.21 3.74 -1.76
CA LEU A 31 4.52 3.83 -2.38
C LEU A 31 5.38 4.84 -1.63
N ARG A 32 6.63 4.46 -1.35
CA ARG A 32 7.59 5.28 -0.63
C ARG A 32 8.95 5.30 -1.32
N ASP A 33 9.62 6.44 -1.26
CA ASP A 33 11.00 6.57 -1.73
C ASP A 33 12.02 6.16 -0.65
N HIS A 34 13.31 6.29 -0.99
CA HIS A 34 14.44 6.02 -0.10
C HIS A 34 14.57 6.96 1.10
N GLN A 35 13.88 8.11 1.12
CA GLN A 35 13.73 8.96 2.30
C GLN A 35 12.59 8.50 3.21
N GLY A 36 11.79 7.51 2.77
CA GLY A 36 10.56 7.10 3.44
C GLY A 36 9.37 8.01 3.15
N GLN A 37 9.51 9.00 2.27
CA GLN A 37 8.42 9.90 1.89
C GLN A 37 7.39 9.14 1.05
N VAL A 38 6.12 9.41 1.30
CA VAL A 38 5.02 8.82 0.52
C VAL A 38 4.95 9.49 -0.84
N LEU A 39 5.15 8.70 -1.89
CA LEU A 39 5.03 9.14 -3.28
C LEU A 39 3.58 9.11 -3.75
N ALA A 40 2.86 8.06 -3.37
CA ALA A 40 1.43 7.91 -3.61
C ALA A 40 0.84 6.86 -2.67
N ALA A 41 -0.49 6.91 -2.54
CA ALA A 41 -1.26 5.83 -1.95
C ALA A 41 -2.53 5.59 -2.78
N GLN A 42 -2.99 4.34 -2.82
CA GLN A 42 -4.27 3.97 -3.40
C GLN A 42 -4.99 3.01 -2.47
N SER A 43 -6.31 3.08 -2.49
CA SER A 43 -7.17 2.06 -1.92
C SER A 43 -8.31 1.77 -2.88
N ARG A 44 -8.69 0.49 -2.95
CA ARG A 44 -9.76 0.04 -3.84
C ARG A 44 -10.67 -0.95 -3.12
N TRP A 45 -11.97 -0.74 -3.27
CA TRP A 45 -13.01 -1.65 -2.83
C TRP A 45 -13.43 -2.55 -4.00
N TYR A 46 -13.58 -3.84 -3.74
CA TYR A 46 -13.95 -4.84 -4.77
C TYR A 46 -15.35 -5.40 -4.60
N GLY A 47 -16.05 -5.05 -3.52
CA GLY A 47 -17.36 -5.61 -3.22
C GLY A 47 -17.29 -7.06 -2.78
N PRO A 48 -18.36 -7.86 -3.00
CA PRO A 48 -18.40 -9.24 -2.59
C PRO A 48 -17.19 -10.01 -3.12
N THR A 49 -16.27 -10.39 -2.24
CA THR A 49 -15.13 -11.24 -2.56
C THR A 49 -15.31 -12.58 -1.85
N LEU A 50 -14.88 -13.66 -2.51
CA LEU A 50 -15.11 -15.00 -2.00
C LEU A 50 -14.13 -15.34 -0.86
N GLU A 51 -12.93 -14.75 -0.84
CA GLU A 51 -11.87 -15.12 0.10
C GLU A 51 -10.86 -13.98 0.37
N VAL A 52 -10.24 -14.01 1.55
CA VAL A 52 -9.14 -13.12 1.98
C VAL A 52 -7.96 -13.14 1.00
N LEU A 53 -7.59 -14.33 0.51
CA LEU A 53 -6.46 -14.49 -0.41
C LEU A 53 -6.66 -13.75 -1.73
N VAL A 54 -7.91 -13.61 -2.17
CA VAL A 54 -8.23 -12.82 -3.36
C VAL A 54 -7.97 -11.34 -3.11
N ALA A 55 -8.30 -10.82 -1.91
CA ALA A 55 -8.05 -9.42 -1.56
C ALA A 55 -6.54 -9.11 -1.55
N GLU A 56 -5.73 -10.00 -0.96
CA GLU A 56 -4.26 -9.86 -0.96
C GLU A 56 -3.66 -9.93 -2.36
N THR A 57 -4.12 -10.88 -3.18
CA THR A 57 -3.66 -11.00 -4.58
C THR A 57 -4.02 -9.76 -5.40
N ARG A 58 -5.19 -9.19 -5.13
CA ARG A 58 -5.65 -7.96 -5.77
C ARG A 58 -4.87 -6.74 -5.30
N ALA A 59 -4.50 -6.67 -4.03
CA ALA A 59 -3.62 -5.64 -3.51
C ALA A 59 -2.27 -5.68 -4.24
N ALA A 60 -1.62 -6.84 -4.32
CA ALA A 60 -0.36 -6.98 -5.06
C ALA A 60 -0.47 -6.58 -6.55
N GLN A 61 -1.63 -6.82 -7.19
CA GLN A 61 -1.88 -6.37 -8.56
C GLN A 61 -2.01 -4.84 -8.65
N ASP A 62 -2.82 -4.22 -7.79
CA ASP A 62 -3.07 -2.78 -7.79
C ASP A 62 -1.80 -1.99 -7.45
N ASP A 63 -0.97 -2.52 -6.54
CA ASP A 63 0.35 -2.00 -6.18
C ASP A 63 1.27 -1.83 -7.40
N LEU A 64 1.39 -2.88 -8.22
CA LEU A 64 2.21 -2.86 -9.44
C LEU A 64 1.62 -1.91 -10.48
N LEU A 65 0.28 -1.86 -10.61
CA LEU A 65 -0.39 -0.94 -11.50
C LEU A 65 -0.16 0.51 -11.09
N LEU A 66 -0.21 0.82 -9.79
CA LEU A 66 0.09 2.15 -9.27
C LEU A 66 1.55 2.54 -9.54
N ALA A 67 2.50 1.62 -9.34
CA ALA A 67 3.91 1.84 -9.67
C ALA A 67 4.13 2.15 -11.16
N LEU A 68 3.43 1.43 -12.05
CA LEU A 68 3.43 1.68 -13.50
C LEU A 68 2.84 3.06 -13.85
N GLN A 69 1.73 3.44 -13.21
CA GLN A 69 1.07 4.73 -13.41
C GLN A 69 1.95 5.91 -13.02
N LEU A 70 2.65 5.80 -11.87
CA LEU A 70 3.60 6.82 -11.41
C LEU A 70 4.91 6.85 -12.22
N GLY A 71 5.11 5.89 -13.11
CA GLY A 71 6.30 5.82 -13.93
C GLY A 71 7.55 5.34 -13.20
N VAL A 72 7.39 4.72 -12.02
CA VAL A 72 8.50 4.15 -11.24
C VAL A 72 9.16 3.01 -12.00
N THR A 73 8.41 2.29 -12.84
CA THR A 73 8.87 1.12 -13.59
C THR A 73 9.14 1.40 -15.08
N ARG A 74 9.08 2.67 -15.52
CA ARG A 74 8.94 3.05 -16.94
C ARG A 74 10.16 2.88 -17.86
N ARG A 75 11.29 2.34 -17.41
CA ARG A 75 12.47 2.13 -18.29
C ARG A 75 12.89 0.66 -18.39
N SER A 76 12.94 -0.04 -17.27
CA SER A 76 13.16 -1.49 -17.20
C SER A 76 12.68 -2.00 -15.84
N PHE A 77 11.76 -2.96 -15.78
CA PHE A 77 11.46 -3.68 -14.54
C PHE A 77 12.42 -4.87 -14.45
N ILE A 78 13.57 -4.66 -13.81
CA ILE A 78 14.67 -5.62 -13.81
C ILE A 78 14.55 -6.61 -12.65
N CYS A 79 14.04 -6.15 -11.51
CA CYS A 79 13.92 -6.95 -10.30
C CYS A 79 12.82 -6.40 -9.37
N PHE A 80 12.31 -7.27 -8.51
CA PHE A 80 11.49 -6.94 -7.37
C PHE A 80 11.75 -7.94 -6.26
N GLU A 81 11.50 -7.53 -5.02
CA GLU A 81 11.59 -8.38 -3.85
C GLU A 81 10.29 -8.29 -3.07
N VAL A 82 9.78 -9.44 -2.63
CA VAL A 82 8.58 -9.52 -1.79
C VAL A 82 9.01 -9.94 -0.40
N HIS A 83 8.61 -9.16 0.59
CA HIS A 83 8.92 -9.41 1.98
C HIS A 83 7.63 -9.48 2.79
N PHE A 84 7.43 -10.58 3.53
CA PHE A 84 6.30 -10.71 4.44
C PHE A 84 6.65 -10.07 5.79
N ILE A 85 5.86 -9.08 6.21
CA ILE A 85 6.05 -8.34 7.45
C ILE A 85 4.87 -8.52 8.39
N ARG A 86 5.08 -8.30 9.69
CA ARG A 86 3.98 -8.29 10.67
C ARG A 86 3.07 -7.10 10.38
N ARG A 87 1.75 -7.28 10.60
CA ARG A 87 0.72 -6.27 10.31
C ARG A 87 0.99 -4.93 10.97
N GLU A 88 1.53 -4.91 12.19
CA GLU A 88 1.85 -3.67 12.92
C GLU A 88 2.94 -2.84 12.23
N ALA A 89 3.79 -3.48 11.42
CA ALA A 89 4.81 -2.82 10.60
C ALA A 89 4.30 -2.40 9.20
N ASN A 90 3.00 -2.62 8.93
CA ASN A 90 2.28 -2.27 7.71
C ASN A 90 1.00 -1.48 8.03
N SER A 91 0.98 -0.81 9.18
CA SER A 91 -0.20 -0.19 9.76
C SER A 91 -0.86 0.84 8.84
N LEU A 92 -0.05 1.57 8.06
CA LEU A 92 -0.58 2.56 7.14
C LEU A 92 -1.40 1.92 6.00
N ALA A 93 -0.90 0.83 5.40
CA ALA A 93 -1.63 0.16 4.31
C ALA A 93 -2.93 -0.46 4.85
N ASP A 94 -2.91 -1.05 6.05
CA ASP A 94 -4.11 -1.56 6.72
C ASP A 94 -5.15 -0.46 6.99
N ILE A 95 -4.73 0.73 7.44
CA ILE A 95 -5.63 1.89 7.62
C ILE A 95 -6.21 2.32 6.27
N CYS A 96 -5.37 2.45 5.23
CA CYS A 96 -5.81 2.84 3.91
C CYS A 96 -6.84 1.84 3.33
N ALA A 97 -6.65 0.54 3.53
CA ALA A 97 -7.57 -0.47 3.01
C ALA A 97 -8.99 -0.36 3.60
N LYS A 98 -9.12 0.27 4.78
CA LYS A 98 -10.40 0.53 5.46
C LYS A 98 -11.05 1.85 5.05
N GLU A 99 -10.36 2.70 4.30
CA GLU A 99 -10.85 4.02 3.88
C GLU A 99 -11.84 3.96 2.71
N VAL A 100 -12.03 2.81 2.08
CA VAL A 100 -12.88 2.65 0.91
C VAL A 100 -14.19 1.97 1.24
N SER A 101 -15.23 2.29 0.47
CA SER A 101 -16.58 1.76 0.65
C SER A 101 -17.30 1.66 -0.69
N VAL A 102 -18.54 1.16 -0.68
CA VAL A 102 -19.38 1.13 -1.88
C VAL A 102 -19.63 2.53 -2.47
N ASP A 103 -19.75 3.56 -1.62
CA ASP A 103 -20.01 4.94 -2.03
C ASP A 103 -18.73 5.65 -2.50
N SER A 104 -17.56 5.18 -2.06
CA SER A 104 -16.25 5.68 -2.44
C SER A 104 -15.28 4.52 -2.69
N PRO A 105 -15.44 3.82 -3.84
CA PRO A 105 -14.78 2.54 -4.07
C PRO A 105 -13.31 2.67 -4.47
N VAL A 106 -12.84 3.86 -4.82
CA VAL A 106 -11.44 4.11 -5.15
C VAL A 106 -11.02 5.43 -4.52
N LYS A 107 -9.95 5.39 -3.73
CA LYS A 107 -9.25 6.58 -3.24
C LYS A 107 -7.83 6.57 -3.78
N ASN A 108 -7.41 7.70 -4.35
CA ASN A 108 -6.06 7.91 -4.84
C ASN A 108 -5.50 9.18 -4.22
N TRP A 109 -4.30 9.09 -3.69
CA TRP A 109 -3.58 10.23 -3.13
C TRP A 109 -2.24 10.36 -3.82
N HIS A 110 -2.03 11.49 -4.48
CA HIS A 110 -0.79 11.84 -5.16
C HIS A 110 -0.53 13.34 -4.95
N ASN A 111 0.71 13.73 -4.62
CA ASN A 111 1.16 15.11 -4.41
C ASN A 111 0.41 15.93 -3.32
N CYS A 112 -0.76 15.49 -2.87
CA CYS A 112 -1.58 16.09 -1.83
C CYS A 112 -2.16 14.94 -1.00
N PHE A 113 -1.79 14.93 0.28
CA PHE A 113 -2.15 13.86 1.20
C PHE A 113 -2.99 14.44 2.35
N PRO A 114 -4.04 13.73 2.79
CA PRO A 114 -4.78 14.14 3.96
C PRO A 114 -3.89 14.03 5.22
N LEU A 115 -4.13 14.89 6.20
CA LEU A 115 -3.30 14.99 7.41
C LEU A 115 -3.14 13.64 8.12
N TRP A 116 -4.24 12.90 8.28
CA TRP A 116 -4.23 11.58 8.93
C TRP A 116 -3.29 10.58 8.23
N LEU A 117 -3.17 10.66 6.90
CA LEU A 117 -2.31 9.75 6.12
C LEU A 117 -0.85 10.09 6.37
N MET A 118 -0.51 11.38 6.41
CA MET A 118 0.85 11.83 6.73
C MET A 118 1.24 11.46 8.18
N GLU A 119 0.32 11.64 9.13
CA GLU A 119 0.51 11.24 10.54
C GLU A 119 0.69 9.72 10.67
N ALA A 120 -0.19 8.94 10.05
CA ALA A 120 -0.07 7.49 10.01
C ALA A 120 1.24 7.06 9.32
N ALA A 121 1.63 7.72 8.22
CA ALA A 121 2.88 7.43 7.52
C ALA A 121 4.13 7.71 8.35
N ALA A 122 4.08 8.73 9.21
CA ALA A 122 5.14 9.07 10.16
C ALA A 122 5.19 8.10 11.35
N ASN A 123 4.05 7.52 11.77
CA ASN A 123 3.99 6.53 12.84
C ASN A 123 4.31 5.10 12.35
N ASP A 124 4.00 4.82 11.09
CA ASP A 124 4.36 3.60 10.37
C ASP A 124 5.88 3.55 10.06
N CYS A 125 6.62 4.62 10.42
CA CYS A 125 8.04 4.77 10.17
C CYS A 125 8.83 3.51 10.54
N ASN A 126 9.29 2.84 9.48
CA ASN A 126 10.24 1.74 9.54
C ASN A 126 11.67 2.21 9.91
N LEU A 127 11.82 3.31 10.65
CA LEU A 127 13.08 4.02 10.92
C LEU A 127 14.00 3.30 11.92
N HIS A 128 13.71 2.05 12.29
CA HIS A 128 14.57 1.26 13.16
C HIS A 128 15.02 -0.03 12.46
N CYS A 129 15.94 0.15 11.52
CA CYS A 129 17.04 -0.78 11.28
C CYS A 129 18.33 -0.02 11.55
N VAL A 130 18.63 0.25 12.82
CA VAL A 130 19.98 0.67 13.21
C VAL A 130 20.70 -0.60 13.67
N ASN A 131 21.57 -1.09 12.77
CA ASN A 131 22.61 -2.11 12.91
C ASN A 131 22.25 -3.45 13.55
#